data_AF-A0A915J7G8-F1
#
_entry.id   AF-A0A915J7G8-F1
#
_cell.length_a   1.000
_cell.length_b   1.000
_cell.length_c   1.000
_cell.angle_alpha   90.00
_cell.angle_beta   90.00
_cell.angle_gamma   90.00
#
_symmetry.space_group_name_H-M   'P 1'
#
loop_
_entity.id
_entity.type
_entity.pdbx_description
1 polymer ?
#
loop_
_entity_poly.entity_id
_entity_poly.type
_entity_poly.pdbx_seq_one_letter_code
_entity_poly.pdbx_strand_id
1 'polypeptide(L)'
;MNGSLVVIIYHPSQEKSLVAATSYALGFYNIPVISVSARDVEFSDKNVHSTFLRSIPPYRQQAEVWFALLRKLKYRKVILIYPLEPNAISTVIYFTRLSLHKIKTTVITYPMDIKSANEYILQVNASNVNIVIFYAST
;
A
#
# COMPACT_ATOMS: atom_id res chain seq x y z
N MET A 1 0.55 -28.00 -28.20
CA MET A 1 1.31 -28.12 -26.93
C MET A 1 0.30 -28.24 -25.79
N ASN A 2 0.12 -29.44 -25.23
CA ASN A 2 -0.86 -29.73 -24.18
C ASN A 2 -0.23 -29.61 -22.78
N GLY A 3 0.36 -28.46 -22.46
CA GLY A 3 0.95 -28.20 -21.14
C GLY A 3 0.43 -26.88 -20.60
N SER A 4 -0.22 -26.89 -19.44
CA SER A 4 -0.54 -25.66 -18.72
C SER A 4 0.75 -25.08 -18.16
N LEU A 5 1.10 -23.86 -18.58
CA LEU A 5 2.31 -23.15 -18.15
C LEU A 5 1.93 -22.07 -17.13
N VAL A 6 2.67 -22.02 -16.02
CA VAL A 6 2.61 -20.96 -15.00
C VAL A 6 4.03 -20.52 -14.70
N VAL A 7 4.25 -19.21 -14.55
CA VAL A 7 5.55 -18.66 -14.19
C VAL A 7 5.50 -18.12 -12.77
N ILE A 8 6.46 -18.55 -11.94
CA ILE A 8 6.65 -18.03 -10.59
C ILE A 8 7.82 -17.06 -10.59
N ILE A 9 7.61 -15.85 -10.06
CA ILE A 9 8.63 -14.80 -10.00
C ILE A 9 8.96 -14.50 -8.54
N TYR A 10 10.22 -14.70 -8.21
CA TYR A 10 10.84 -14.18 -7.00
C TYR A 10 11.85 -13.12 -7.39
N HIS A 11 11.70 -11.92 -6.83
CA HIS A 11 12.70 -10.88 -6.92
C HIS A 11 13.08 -10.41 -5.50
N PRO A 12 14.35 -10.55 -5.09
CA PRO A 12 14.78 -10.23 -3.73
C PRO A 12 14.90 -8.71 -3.48
N SER A 13 15.07 -7.92 -4.54
CA SER A 13 15.14 -6.47 -4.43
C SER A 13 13.74 -5.85 -4.56
N GLN A 14 13.56 -4.61 -4.10
CA GLN A 14 12.33 -3.85 -4.28
C GLN A 14 12.19 -3.26 -5.71
N GLU A 15 13.04 -3.65 -6.67
CA GLU A 15 12.92 -3.19 -8.05
C GLU A 15 11.66 -3.75 -8.71
N LYS A 16 10.68 -2.87 -8.87
CA LYS A 16 9.37 -3.17 -9.46
C LYS A 16 9.44 -3.41 -10.97
N SER A 17 10.45 -2.84 -11.63
CA SER A 17 10.63 -2.82 -13.09
C SER A 17 10.68 -4.23 -13.70
N LEU A 18 11.43 -5.15 -13.09
CA LEU A 18 11.61 -6.51 -13.60
C LEU A 18 10.32 -7.34 -13.47
N VAL A 19 9.62 -7.20 -12.35
CA VAL A 19 8.33 -7.87 -12.15
C VAL A 19 7.28 -7.32 -13.12
N ALA A 20 7.25 -6.01 -13.31
CA ALA A 20 6.36 -5.36 -14.28
C ALA A 20 6.63 -5.79 -15.71
N ALA A 21 7.89 -5.74 -16.16
CA ALA A 21 8.28 -6.17 -17.51
C ALA A 21 7.88 -7.62 -17.79
N THR A 22 8.11 -8.51 -16.82
CA THR A 22 7.75 -9.93 -16.96
C THR A 22 6.23 -10.10 -16.99
N SER A 23 5.50 -9.37 -16.15
CA SER A 23 4.04 -9.38 -16.19
C SER A 23 3.49 -8.91 -17.52
N TYR A 24 4.07 -7.88 -18.14
CA TYR A 24 3.63 -7.39 -19.45
C TYR A 24 3.92 -8.41 -20.55
N ALA A 25 5.15 -8.94 -20.59
CA ALA A 25 5.55 -9.91 -21.60
C ALA A 25 4.69 -11.18 -21.56
N LEU A 26 4.43 -11.73 -20.36
CA LEU A 26 3.65 -12.95 -20.20
C LEU A 26 2.13 -12.70 -20.30
N GLY A 27 1.67 -11.50 -19.93
CA GLY A 27 0.29 -11.07 -20.11
C GLY A 27 -0.13 -11.06 -21.58
N PHE A 28 0.76 -10.68 -22.50
CA PHE A 28 0.50 -10.72 -23.94
C PHE A 28 0.12 -12.12 -24.44
N TYR A 29 0.74 -13.15 -23.88
CA TYR A 29 0.49 -14.55 -24.24
C TYR A 29 -0.57 -15.23 -23.36
N ASN A 30 -1.27 -14.48 -22.50
CA ASN A 30 -2.19 -15.02 -21.49
C ASN A 30 -1.56 -16.09 -20.58
N ILE A 31 -0.26 -16.00 -20.32
CA ILE A 31 0.45 -16.90 -19.41
C ILE A 31 0.28 -16.36 -17.99
N PRO A 32 -0.27 -17.14 -17.03
CA PRO A 32 -0.39 -16.69 -15.65
C PRO A 32 0.97 -16.57 -14.96
N VAL A 33 1.11 -15.49 -14.20
CA VAL A 33 2.33 -15.13 -13.47
C VAL A 33 2.01 -14.99 -12.00
N ILE A 34 2.73 -15.69 -11.13
CA ILE A 34 2.58 -15.60 -9.68
C ILE A 34 3.84 -14.97 -9.08
N SER A 35 3.73 -13.75 -8.56
CA SER A 35 4.82 -13.15 -7.79
C SER A 35 4.74 -13.52 -6.32
N VAL A 36 5.89 -13.83 -5.73
CA VAL A 36 6.02 -14.11 -4.29
C VAL A 36 6.60 -12.94 -3.49
N SER A 37 6.97 -11.83 -4.13
CA SER A 37 7.58 -10.67 -3.44
C SER A 37 6.96 -9.32 -3.77
N ALA A 38 6.23 -9.19 -4.90
CA ALA A 38 5.66 -7.91 -5.31
C ALA A 38 4.38 -7.54 -4.55
N ARG A 39 4.40 -6.40 -3.86
CA ARG A 39 3.31 -5.92 -2.99
C ARG A 39 2.71 -4.59 -3.42
N ASP A 40 3.25 -3.99 -4.48
CA ASP A 40 2.78 -2.71 -4.98
C ASP A 40 1.32 -2.77 -5.44
N VAL A 41 0.63 -1.66 -5.24
CA VAL A 41 -0.78 -1.54 -5.62
C VAL A 41 -0.97 -1.65 -7.13
N GLU A 42 0.00 -1.19 -7.93
CA GLU A 42 -0.06 -1.20 -9.40
C GLU A 42 -0.34 -2.58 -9.99
N PHE A 43 0.27 -3.62 -9.42
CA PHE A 43 0.08 -5.02 -9.84
C PHE A 43 -1.34 -5.57 -9.57
N SER A 44 -2.20 -4.79 -8.90
CA SER A 44 -3.61 -5.14 -8.69
C SER A 44 -4.50 -4.71 -9.85
N ASP A 45 -4.03 -3.81 -10.73
CA ASP A 45 -4.80 -3.34 -11.87
C ASP A 45 -4.86 -4.42 -12.96
N LYS A 46 -6.05 -5.00 -13.14
CA LYS A 46 -6.28 -6.08 -14.11
C LYS A 46 -6.37 -5.62 -15.56
N ASN A 47 -6.51 -4.32 -15.79
CA ASN A 47 -6.43 -3.77 -17.14
C ASN A 47 -4.98 -3.73 -17.65
N VAL A 48 -4.03 -3.60 -16.72
CA VAL A 48 -2.60 -3.50 -16.99
C VAL A 48 -1.90 -4.85 -16.81
N HIS A 49 -2.23 -5.56 -15.73
CA HIS A 49 -1.63 -6.81 -15.30
C HIS A 49 -2.67 -7.95 -15.25
N SER A 50 -3.24 -8.29 -16.40
CA SER A 50 -4.38 -9.20 -16.55
C SER A 50 -4.16 -10.59 -15.94
N THR A 51 -2.98 -11.19 -16.20
CA THR A 51 -2.63 -12.55 -15.77
C THR A 51 -1.83 -12.60 -14.46
N PHE A 52 -1.59 -11.45 -13.84
CA PHE A 52 -0.74 -11.35 -12.65
C PHE A 52 -1.47 -11.76 -11.37
N LEU A 53 -0.84 -12.63 -10.61
CA LEU A 53 -1.25 -13.10 -9.30
C LEU A 53 -0.10 -12.90 -8.31
N ARG A 54 -0.42 -12.90 -7.02
CA ARG A 54 0.60 -12.85 -5.98
C ARG A 54 0.16 -13.62 -4.75
N SER A 55 1.13 -14.20 -4.06
CA SER A 55 0.90 -14.95 -2.80
C SER A 55 0.92 -14.06 -1.55
N ILE A 56 1.34 -12.80 -1.68
CA ILE A 56 1.45 -11.85 -0.58
C ILE A 56 0.44 -10.71 -0.76
N PRO A 57 -0.25 -10.25 0.30
CA PRO A 57 -1.17 -9.14 0.22
C PRO A 57 -0.48 -7.81 -0.17
N PRO A 58 -1.14 -6.94 -0.98
CA PRO A 58 -0.64 -5.61 -1.26
C PRO A 58 -0.44 -4.76 0.00
N TYR A 59 0.42 -3.74 -0.08
CA TYR A 59 0.66 -2.81 1.03
C TYR A 59 -0.65 -2.19 1.59
N ARG A 60 -1.60 -1.87 0.71
CA ARG A 60 -2.94 -1.36 1.09
C ARG A 60 -3.65 -2.18 2.17
N GLN A 61 -3.54 -3.51 2.13
CA GLN A 61 -4.26 -4.38 3.07
C GLN A 61 -3.72 -4.31 4.50
N GLN A 62 -2.54 -3.74 4.72
CA GLN A 62 -2.03 -3.52 6.08
C GLN A 62 -2.91 -2.57 6.90
N ALA A 63 -3.64 -1.66 6.24
CA ALA A 63 -4.58 -0.76 6.89
C ALA A 63 -5.72 -1.49 7.63
N GLU A 64 -6.06 -2.72 7.26
CA GLU A 64 -7.05 -3.53 7.99
C GLU A 64 -6.56 -3.85 9.41
N VAL A 65 -5.28 -4.16 9.53
CA VAL A 65 -4.64 -4.48 10.81
C VAL A 65 -4.64 -3.25 11.71
N TRP A 66 -4.30 -2.07 11.18
CA TRP A 66 -4.34 -0.83 11.96
C TRP A 66 -5.76 -0.52 12.43
N PHE A 67 -6.75 -0.65 11.55
CA PHE A 67 -8.15 -0.43 11.91
C PHE A 67 -8.63 -1.42 12.98
N ALA A 68 -8.30 -2.71 12.84
CA ALA A 68 -8.62 -3.73 13.83
C ALA A 68 -7.96 -3.45 15.19
N LEU A 69 -6.70 -3.01 15.18
CA LEU A 69 -5.95 -2.64 16.38
C LEU A 69 -6.60 -1.45 17.10
N LEU A 70 -6.90 -0.37 16.37
CA LEU A 70 -7.54 0.82 16.94
C LEU A 70 -8.90 0.47 17.55
N ARG A 71 -9.69 -0.38 16.90
CA ARG A 71 -10.96 -0.87 17.45
C ARG A 71 -10.78 -1.69 18.72
N LYS A 72 -9.83 -2.63 18.74
CA LYS A 72 -9.55 -3.48 19.90
C LYS A 72 -9.09 -2.64 21.10
N LEU A 73 -8.31 -1.60 20.85
CA LEU A 73 -7.82 -0.65 21.86
C LEU A 73 -8.81 0.50 22.14
N LYS A 74 -9.99 0.50 21.50
CA LYS A 74 -11.06 1.50 21.67
C LYS A 74 -10.65 2.95 21.35
N TYR A 75 -9.66 3.15 20.48
CA TYR A 75 -9.29 4.47 19.99
C TYR A 75 -10.30 4.98 18.95
N ARG A 76 -10.70 6.25 19.09
CA ARG A 76 -11.69 6.90 18.20
C ARG A 76 -11.15 8.08 17.41
N LYS A 77 -9.91 8.49 17.65
CA LYS A 77 -9.23 9.57 16.92
C LYS A 77 -7.82 9.12 16.55
N VAL A 78 -7.41 9.36 15.32
CA VAL A 78 -6.08 9.01 14.82
C VAL A 78 -5.61 10.04 13.80
N ILE A 79 -4.31 10.29 13.76
CA ILE A 79 -3.63 11.06 12.71
C ILE A 79 -2.92 10.07 11.80
N LEU A 80 -3.16 10.15 10.49
CA LEU A 80 -2.38 9.45 9.47
C LEU A 80 -1.43 10.43 8.80
N ILE A 81 -0.15 10.10 8.82
CA ILE A 81 0.92 10.86 8.16
C ILE A 81 1.52 9.98 7.08
N TYR A 82 1.56 10.45 5.83
CA TYR A 82 2.02 9.64 4.70
C TYR A 82 2.62 10.46 3.54
N PRO A 83 3.53 9.87 2.74
CA PRO A 83 4.12 10.51 1.58
C PRO A 83 3.15 10.54 0.39
N LEU A 84 3.34 11.47 -0.54
CA LEU A 84 2.65 11.46 -1.84
C LEU A 84 3.22 10.38 -2.77
N GLU A 85 2.94 9.13 -2.45
CA GLU A 85 3.41 7.92 -3.15
C GLU A 85 2.23 6.97 -3.41
N PRO A 86 2.18 6.24 -4.55
CA PRO A 86 0.99 5.47 -4.94
C PRO A 86 0.54 4.45 -3.90
N ASN A 87 1.47 3.73 -3.27
CA ASN A 87 1.11 2.76 -2.22
C ASN A 87 0.58 3.45 -0.97
N ALA A 88 1.22 4.54 -0.55
CA ALA A 88 0.79 5.34 0.59
C ALA A 88 -0.63 5.89 0.40
N ILE A 89 -0.88 6.58 -0.71
CA ILE A 89 -2.19 7.14 -1.09
C ILE A 89 -3.25 6.04 -1.09
N SER A 90 -2.95 4.94 -1.78
CA SER A 90 -3.79 3.76 -1.87
C SER A 90 -4.16 3.19 -0.50
N THR A 91 -3.20 3.14 0.43
CA THR A 91 -3.39 2.63 1.79
C THR A 91 -4.25 3.57 2.63
N VAL A 92 -4.01 4.87 2.56
CA VAL A 92 -4.77 5.89 3.30
C VAL A 92 -6.22 5.97 2.82
N ILE A 93 -6.46 5.93 1.51
CA ILE A 93 -7.82 5.88 0.95
C ILE A 93 -8.57 4.66 1.48
N TYR A 94 -7.91 3.49 1.46
CA TYR A 94 -8.51 2.27 1.95
C TYR A 94 -8.79 2.31 3.45
N PHE A 95 -7.84 2.80 4.25
CA PHE A 95 -8.01 3.02 5.69
C PHE A 95 -9.19 3.95 5.97
N THR A 96 -9.27 5.09 5.29
CA THR A 96 -10.33 6.09 5.46
C THR A 96 -11.70 5.49 5.16
N ARG A 97 -11.78 4.61 4.15
CA ARG A 97 -13.00 3.87 3.85
C ARG A 97 -13.37 2.88 4.96
N LEU A 98 -12.41 2.17 5.55
CA LEU A 98 -12.66 1.25 6.66
C LEU A 98 -13.07 1.98 7.95
N SER A 99 -12.43 3.12 8.21
CA SER A 99 -12.62 3.93 9.42
C SER A 99 -13.86 4.82 9.37
N LEU A 100 -14.52 4.91 8.21
CA LEU A 100 -15.71 5.73 7.98
C LEU A 100 -16.75 5.51 9.08
N HIS A 101 -17.19 6.62 9.70
CA HIS A 101 -18.12 6.69 10.84
C HIS A 101 -17.68 6.00 12.15
N LYS A 102 -16.51 5.34 12.20
CA LYS A 102 -16.06 4.59 13.38
C LYS A 102 -14.91 5.28 14.11
N ILE A 103 -13.98 5.86 13.37
CA ILE A 103 -12.77 6.52 13.89
C ILE A 103 -12.58 7.84 13.15
N LYS A 104 -12.53 8.95 13.89
CA LYS A 104 -12.20 10.26 13.33
C LYS A 104 -10.74 10.25 12.89
N THR A 105 -10.53 10.43 11.60
CA THR A 105 -9.21 10.36 10.97
C THR A 105 -8.81 11.75 10.52
N THR A 106 -7.69 12.26 11.05
CA THR A 106 -7.01 13.46 10.52
C THR A 106 -5.87 12.99 9.63
N VAL A 107 -5.67 13.66 8.51
CA VAL A 107 -4.73 13.22 7.48
C VAL A 107 -3.72 14.34 7.20
N ILE A 108 -2.43 14.01 7.21
CA ILE A 108 -1.33 14.93 6.93
C ILE A 108 -0.47 14.31 5.82
N THR A 109 -0.32 15.02 4.71
CA THR A 109 0.49 14.61 3.56
C THR A 109 1.83 15.32 3.54
N TYR A 110 2.87 14.60 3.11
CA TYR A 110 4.22 15.14 3.05
C TYR A 110 4.91 14.75 1.71
N PRO A 111 5.74 15.61 1.10
CA PRO A 111 6.47 15.27 -0.13
C PRO A 111 7.61 14.28 0.14
N MET A 112 8.02 13.47 -0.84
CA MET A 112 9.06 12.45 -0.61
C MET A 112 10.44 13.05 -0.22
N ASP A 113 10.76 14.26 -0.67
CA ASP A 113 12.08 14.88 -0.49
C ASP A 113 12.16 15.86 0.70
N ILE A 114 11.64 15.46 1.86
CA ILE A 114 11.65 16.33 3.04
C ILE A 114 13.03 16.38 3.68
N LYS A 115 13.53 17.60 3.86
CA LYS A 115 14.74 17.89 4.65
C LYS A 115 14.44 18.30 6.10
N SER A 116 13.22 18.76 6.39
CA SER A 116 12.81 19.23 7.71
C SER A 116 11.38 18.82 8.05
N ALA A 117 11.20 18.17 9.20
CA ALA A 117 9.91 17.66 9.65
C ALA A 117 9.14 18.62 10.59
N ASN A 118 9.72 19.79 10.91
CA ASN A 118 9.22 20.66 11.97
C ASN A 118 7.78 21.15 11.74
N GLU A 119 7.42 21.46 10.50
CA GLU A 119 6.07 21.91 10.14
C GLU A 119 5.01 20.82 10.44
N TYR A 120 5.31 19.58 10.07
CA TYR A 120 4.39 18.45 10.28
C TYR A 120 4.25 18.11 11.77
N ILE A 121 5.33 18.25 12.54
CA ILE A 121 5.29 18.06 14.00
C ILE A 121 4.40 19.12 14.65
N LEU A 122 4.48 20.38 14.22
CA LEU A 122 3.60 21.44 14.72
C LEU A 122 2.12 21.14 14.43
N GLN A 123 1.81 20.64 13.23
CA GLN A 123 0.44 20.22 12.87
C GLN A 123 -0.07 19.06 13.74
N VAL A 124 0.80 18.08 14.04
CA VAL A 124 0.48 16.97 14.95
C VAL A 124 0.18 17.50 16.35
N ASN A 125 1.04 18.35 16.88
CA ASN A 125 0.87 18.94 18.22
C ASN A 125 -0.41 19.77 18.34
N ALA A 126 -0.83 20.46 17.26
CA ALA A 126 -2.05 21.24 17.24
C ALA A 126 -3.34 20.38 17.27
N SER A 127 -3.27 19.12 16.84
CA SER A 127 -4.45 18.29 16.62
C SER A 127 -5.02 17.60 17.87
N ASN A 128 -4.33 17.68 19.03
CA ASN A 128 -4.74 17.10 20.32
C ASN A 128 -5.17 15.61 20.21
N VAL A 129 -4.42 14.84 19.41
CA VAL A 129 -4.61 13.39 19.21
C VAL A 129 -3.30 12.67 19.55
N ASN A 130 -3.41 11.62 20.36
CA ASN A 130 -2.24 10.91 20.90
C ASN A 130 -1.82 9.69 20.05
N ILE A 131 -2.59 9.35 19.01
CA ILE A 131 -2.31 8.19 18.15
C ILE A 131 -1.96 8.68 16.75
N VAL A 132 -0.72 8.37 16.36
CA VAL A 132 -0.17 8.69 15.05
C VAL A 132 0.15 7.39 14.33
N ILE A 133 -0.36 7.24 13.12
CA ILE A 133 0.05 6.20 12.18
C ILE A 133 0.91 6.89 11.14
N PHE A 134 2.20 6.54 11.14
CA PHE A 134 3.17 7.03 10.18
C PHE A 134 3.40 5.96 9.11
N TYR A 135 3.10 6.29 7.86
CA TYR A 135 3.46 5.48 6.71
C TYR A 135 4.62 6.15 6.00
N ALA A 136 5.70 5.41 5.76
CA ALA A 136 6.83 5.86 4.96
C ALA A 136 7.12 4.84 3.88
N SER A 137 7.52 5.34 2.71
CA SER A 137 8.22 4.51 1.72
C SER A 137 9.69 4.41 2.15
N THR A 138 10.24 3.20 2.07
CA THR A 138 11.69 2.97 2.05
C THR A 138 12.26 3.33 0.68
#